data_AF-A0A2E2UE96-F1
#
_entry.id   AF-A0A2E2UE96-F1
#
_cell.length_a   1.000
_cell.length_b   1.000
_cell.length_c   1.000
_cell.angle_alpha   90.00
_cell.angle_beta   90.00
_cell.angle_gamma   90.00
#
_symmetry.space_group_name_H-M   'P 1'
#
loop_
_entity.id
_entity.type
_entity.pdbx_description
1 polymer ?
#
loop_
_entity_poly.entity_id
_entity_poly.type
_entity_poly.pdbx_seq_one_letter_code
_entity_poly.pdbx_strand_id
1 'polypeptide(L)'
;METLNEKQTILSISEVKNNFYQCSFSSVIQTIDLQLPQENDLGKLQQLIQLKAKAQFELNLREEAMETLSLGKNLFHLKENADTWYALGSLDYFKGQFNDALKAFEKMLTYDLTPEKSFLALLSIANVHYSKQNWDQALAYAEELSQFKDGVPIEYQMSLELLNANILTGMNSSLKLGQEKYENVFTKASNQGWTFFALRSLYYLSKSYVKAQEVDQAKGMLKVLDMNLKALDWRFLSSLVNHEFEAIEFKATQSVQLDRGCGSVVIGNANPYEVSLKRWPQLFKLVELLFDKKDFVSKNKIASHLWPDQKYLPKTHDPRIYDLIARLKKKLEVSTDVSLLILAGNGGYKLSV
;
A
#
# COMPACT_ATOMS: atom_id res chain seq x y z
N MET A 1 -15.55 38.99 12.58
CA MET A 1 -14.82 38.34 11.48
C MET A 1 -13.34 38.48 11.78
N GLU A 2 -12.81 37.56 12.57
CA GLU A 2 -11.35 37.37 12.71
C GLU A 2 -11.05 36.03 12.07
N THR A 3 -10.42 36.06 10.91
CA THR A 3 -9.82 34.88 10.29
C THR A 3 -8.63 34.46 11.15
N LEU A 4 -8.82 33.42 11.96
CA LEU A 4 -7.74 32.66 12.57
C LEU A 4 -6.86 32.11 11.45
N ASN A 5 -5.76 32.83 11.20
CA ASN A 5 -4.66 32.38 10.38
C ASN A 5 -3.92 31.32 11.22
N GLU A 6 -4.41 30.08 11.20
CA GLU A 6 -3.61 28.94 11.69
C GLU A 6 -2.33 28.94 10.85
N LYS A 7 -1.22 29.40 11.44
CA LYS A 7 0.10 29.17 10.88
C LYS A 7 0.25 27.67 10.71
N GLN A 8 0.13 27.19 9.47
CA GLN A 8 0.37 25.80 9.15
C GLN A 8 1.82 25.48 9.52
N THR A 9 1.98 24.63 10.53
CA THR A 9 3.30 24.21 11.00
C THR A 9 3.95 23.33 9.94
N ILE A 10 5.02 23.81 9.33
CA ILE A 10 5.88 23.00 8.44
C ILE A 10 6.54 21.93 9.30
N LEU A 11 6.27 20.66 9.01
CA LEU A 11 6.88 19.54 9.72
C LEU A 11 8.31 19.28 9.23
N SER A 12 9.16 18.81 10.14
CA SER A 12 10.46 18.26 9.79
C SER A 12 10.32 16.93 9.04
N ILE A 13 11.34 16.55 8.26
CA ILE A 13 11.37 15.24 7.58
C ILE A 13 11.20 14.09 8.58
N SER A 14 11.77 14.22 9.79
CA SER A 14 11.65 13.21 10.85
C SER A 14 10.21 13.04 11.31
N GLU A 15 9.46 14.13 11.49
CA GLU A 15 8.04 14.08 11.86
C GLU A 15 7.19 13.49 10.73
N VAL A 16 7.47 13.85 9.47
CA VAL A 16 6.79 13.25 8.31
C VAL A 16 7.08 11.75 8.22
N LYS A 17 8.34 11.32 8.44
CA LYS A 17 8.72 9.91 8.52
C LYS A 17 7.99 9.20 9.67
N ASN A 18 7.90 9.80 10.85
CA ASN A 18 7.18 9.22 11.97
C ASN A 18 5.70 9.00 11.64
N ASN A 19 5.04 10.00 11.04
CA ASN A 19 3.66 9.86 10.56
C ASN A 19 3.52 8.75 9.50
N PHE A 20 4.52 8.58 8.63
CA PHE A 20 4.57 7.46 7.70
C PHE A 20 4.68 6.11 8.44
N TYR A 21 5.52 5.99 9.47
CA TYR A 21 5.66 4.77 10.26
C TYR A 21 4.45 4.47 11.15
N GLN A 22 3.65 5.48 11.51
CA GLN A 22 2.31 5.35 12.09
C GLN A 22 1.23 5.09 11.04
N CYS A 23 1.61 4.97 9.77
CA CYS A 23 0.77 4.68 8.62
C CYS A 23 -0.37 5.66 8.42
N SER A 24 -0.10 6.93 8.70
CA SER A 24 -0.99 8.04 8.40
C SER A 24 -0.75 8.54 6.97
N PHE A 25 -0.75 7.64 5.96
CA PHE A 25 -0.28 7.96 4.61
C PHE A 25 -1.05 9.09 3.94
N SER A 26 -2.38 9.15 4.11
CA SER A 26 -3.21 10.25 3.59
C SER A 26 -2.77 11.60 4.16
N SER A 27 -2.50 11.66 5.47
CA SER A 27 -2.01 12.85 6.17
C SER A 27 -0.58 13.21 5.76
N VAL A 28 0.28 12.19 5.57
CA VAL A 28 1.65 12.38 5.05
C VAL A 28 1.61 13.04 3.67
N ILE A 29 0.78 12.56 2.75
CA ILE A 29 0.64 13.14 1.41
C ILE A 29 0.16 14.60 1.50
N GLN A 30 -0.89 14.86 2.27
CA GLN A 30 -1.42 16.21 2.46
C GLN A 30 -0.38 17.18 3.05
N THR A 31 0.37 16.72 4.05
CA THR A 31 1.45 17.51 4.67
C THR A 31 2.53 17.84 3.65
N ILE A 32 2.96 16.86 2.87
CA ILE A 32 4.00 17.06 1.85
C ILE A 32 3.49 17.99 0.75
N ASP A 33 2.25 17.88 0.31
CA ASP A 33 1.67 18.76 -0.72
C ASP A 33 1.64 20.24 -0.30
N LEU A 34 1.44 20.52 0.99
CA LEU A 34 1.51 21.88 1.54
C LEU A 34 2.95 22.40 1.66
N GLN A 35 3.90 21.50 1.97
CA GLN A 35 5.30 21.85 2.22
C GLN A 35 6.13 21.98 0.93
N LEU A 36 5.86 21.15 -0.08
CA LEU A 36 6.67 21.04 -1.28
C LEU A 36 6.81 22.36 -2.07
N PRO A 37 5.78 23.21 -2.22
CA PRO A 37 5.92 24.52 -2.87
C PRO A 37 6.79 25.53 -2.10
N GLN A 38 7.03 25.29 -0.82
CA GLN A 38 7.74 26.19 0.09
C GLN A 38 9.19 25.75 0.34
N GLU A 39 9.54 24.51 -0.01
CA GLU A 39 10.86 23.94 0.22
C GLU A 39 11.83 24.30 -0.91
N ASN A 40 12.99 24.85 -0.55
CA ASN A 40 14.02 25.27 -1.50
C ASN A 40 15.27 24.39 -1.42
N ASP A 41 15.42 23.59 -0.35
CA ASP A 41 16.51 22.65 -0.22
C ASP A 41 16.26 21.43 -1.12
N LEU A 42 17.13 21.24 -2.12
CA LEU A 42 17.00 20.18 -3.10
C LEU A 42 17.05 18.78 -2.46
N GLY A 43 17.84 18.59 -1.41
CA GLY A 43 17.94 17.31 -0.70
C GLY A 43 16.66 16.98 0.06
N LYS A 44 16.05 17.98 0.72
CA LYS A 44 14.76 17.82 1.40
C LYS A 44 13.62 17.63 0.41
N LEU A 45 13.58 18.38 -0.69
CA LEU A 45 12.59 18.19 -1.76
C LEU A 45 12.57 16.74 -2.23
N GLN A 46 13.75 16.16 -2.47
CA GLN A 46 13.85 14.78 -2.91
C GLN A 46 13.40 13.78 -1.85
N GLN A 47 13.73 13.99 -0.58
CA GLN A 47 13.23 13.15 0.51
C GLN A 47 11.69 13.23 0.64
N LEU A 48 11.10 14.42 0.52
CA LEU A 48 9.65 14.60 0.53
C LEU A 48 8.97 13.90 -0.66
N ILE A 49 9.52 14.04 -1.86
CA ILE A 49 9.03 13.36 -3.07
C ILE A 49 9.06 11.84 -2.87
N GLN A 50 10.15 11.29 -2.34
CA GLN A 50 10.28 9.85 -2.07
C GLN A 50 9.27 9.37 -1.02
N LEU A 51 9.09 10.11 0.07
CA LEU A 51 8.12 9.76 1.11
C LEU A 51 6.68 9.84 0.60
N LYS A 52 6.34 10.87 -0.19
CA LYS A 52 5.01 11.00 -0.80
C LYS A 52 4.73 9.83 -1.75
N ALA A 53 5.68 9.48 -2.62
CA ALA A 53 5.52 8.36 -3.54
C ALA A 53 5.33 7.02 -2.81
N LYS A 54 6.11 6.77 -1.74
CA LYS A 54 5.91 5.60 -0.87
C LYS A 54 4.52 5.58 -0.23
N ALA A 55 4.06 6.71 0.29
CA ALA A 55 2.73 6.81 0.90
C ALA A 55 1.61 6.57 -0.12
N GLN A 56 1.74 7.13 -1.33
CA GLN A 56 0.82 6.88 -2.44
C GLN A 56 0.80 5.40 -2.83
N PHE A 57 1.97 4.75 -2.89
CA PHE A 57 2.05 3.32 -3.16
C PHE A 57 1.35 2.47 -2.10
N GLU A 58 1.54 2.78 -0.80
CA GLU A 58 0.84 2.05 0.28
C GLU A 58 -0.68 2.28 0.25
N LEU A 59 -1.13 3.41 -0.29
CA LEU A 59 -2.54 3.67 -0.62
C LEU A 59 -2.98 3.08 -1.97
N ASN A 60 -2.15 2.25 -2.61
CA ASN A 60 -2.42 1.65 -3.91
C ASN A 60 -2.69 2.69 -5.04
N LEU A 61 -2.16 3.91 -4.90
CA LEU A 61 -2.20 5.00 -5.87
C LEU A 61 -0.95 4.96 -6.75
N ARG A 62 -0.83 3.90 -7.58
CA ARG A 62 0.41 3.60 -8.32
C ARG A 62 0.73 4.64 -9.38
N GLU A 63 -0.28 5.12 -10.11
CA GLU A 63 -0.08 6.13 -11.15
C GLU A 63 0.40 7.44 -10.52
N GLU A 64 -0.25 7.87 -9.44
CA GLU A 64 0.12 9.08 -8.71
C GLU A 64 1.50 8.97 -8.06
N ALA A 65 1.90 7.78 -7.58
CA ALA A 65 3.25 7.52 -7.09
C ALA A 65 4.30 7.68 -8.20
N MET A 66 4.04 7.16 -9.39
CA MET A 66 4.93 7.31 -10.54
C MET A 66 5.01 8.77 -11.02
N GLU A 67 3.88 9.50 -11.04
CA GLU A 67 3.85 10.93 -11.33
C GLU A 67 4.69 11.72 -10.30
N THR A 68 4.53 11.45 -9.01
CA THR A 68 5.33 12.08 -7.95
C THR A 68 6.82 11.80 -8.15
N LEU A 69 7.22 10.56 -8.42
CA LEU A 69 8.63 10.21 -8.69
C LEU A 69 9.16 10.89 -9.96
N SER A 70 8.33 11.10 -10.97
CA SER A 70 8.70 11.85 -12.18
C SER A 70 9.03 13.32 -11.88
N LEU A 71 8.44 13.93 -10.85
CA LEU A 71 8.85 15.26 -10.38
C LEU A 71 10.30 15.24 -9.88
N GLY A 72 10.69 14.19 -9.15
CA GLY A 72 12.08 13.96 -8.74
C GLY A 72 13.02 13.81 -9.92
N LYS A 73 12.58 13.14 -10.99
CA LYS A 73 13.32 13.09 -12.25
C LYS A 73 13.40 14.47 -12.93
N ASN A 74 12.39 15.32 -12.85
CA ASN A 74 12.51 16.67 -13.42
C ASN A 74 13.58 17.50 -12.68
N LEU A 75 13.78 17.26 -11.38
CA LEU A 75 14.89 17.83 -10.63
C LEU A 75 16.27 17.30 -11.09
N PHE A 76 16.35 16.07 -11.61
CA PHE A 76 17.56 15.53 -12.25
C PHE A 76 18.06 16.43 -13.38
N HIS A 77 17.13 16.93 -14.21
CA HIS A 77 17.47 17.82 -15.31
C HIS A 77 17.94 19.21 -14.87
N LEU A 78 17.67 19.60 -13.61
CA LEU A 78 18.18 20.83 -13.01
C LEU A 78 19.58 20.64 -12.42
N LYS A 79 19.84 19.49 -11.77
CA LYS A 79 21.15 19.18 -11.20
C LYS A 79 21.33 17.67 -11.05
N GLU A 80 22.23 17.10 -11.85
CA GLU A 80 22.65 15.70 -11.69
C GLU A 80 23.46 15.54 -10.39
N ASN A 81 22.95 14.75 -9.46
CA ASN A 81 23.61 14.37 -8.20
C ASN A 81 23.12 13.02 -7.68
N ALA A 82 23.73 12.53 -6.60
CA ALA A 82 23.39 11.26 -5.95
C ALA A 82 21.89 11.09 -5.66
N ASP A 83 21.23 12.11 -5.12
CA ASP A 83 19.82 12.00 -4.75
C ASP A 83 18.95 11.90 -6.02
N THR A 84 19.29 12.62 -7.08
CA THR A 84 18.53 12.56 -8.34
C THR A 84 18.69 11.21 -9.05
N TRP A 85 19.86 10.57 -8.93
CA TRP A 85 20.07 9.19 -9.37
C TRP A 85 19.27 8.19 -8.53
N TYR A 86 19.19 8.39 -7.22
CA TYR A 86 18.31 7.60 -6.35
C TYR A 86 16.83 7.72 -6.75
N ALA A 87 16.39 8.93 -7.09
CA ALA A 87 15.02 9.16 -7.54
C ALA A 87 14.71 8.47 -8.87
N LEU A 88 15.65 8.52 -9.82
CA LEU A 88 15.53 7.79 -11.10
C LEU A 88 15.49 6.27 -10.88
N GLY A 89 16.41 5.73 -10.08
CA GLY A 89 16.44 4.29 -9.80
C GLY A 89 15.17 3.80 -9.10
N SER A 90 14.62 4.62 -8.20
CA SER A 90 13.34 4.33 -7.55
C SER A 90 12.21 4.30 -8.58
N LEU A 91 12.11 5.30 -9.46
CA LEU A 91 11.10 5.34 -10.52
C LEU A 91 11.18 4.11 -11.44
N ASP A 92 12.37 3.76 -11.89
CA ASP A 92 12.59 2.62 -12.78
C ASP A 92 12.29 1.30 -12.07
N TYR A 93 12.62 1.18 -10.78
CA TYR A 93 12.24 0.04 -9.94
C TYR A 93 10.70 -0.10 -9.84
N PHE A 94 9.98 1.00 -9.60
CA PHE A 94 8.52 1.01 -9.54
C PHE A 94 7.87 0.63 -10.88
N LYS A 95 8.51 0.94 -12.00
CA LYS A 95 8.08 0.51 -13.35
C LYS A 95 8.42 -0.95 -13.67
N GLY A 96 9.12 -1.66 -12.78
CA GLY A 96 9.66 -2.99 -13.06
C GLY A 96 10.84 -3.00 -14.04
N GLN A 97 11.41 -1.83 -14.35
CA GLN A 97 12.58 -1.67 -15.22
C GLN A 97 13.87 -1.94 -14.42
N PHE A 98 14.00 -3.16 -13.91
CA PHE A 98 15.02 -3.51 -12.91
C PHE A 98 16.46 -3.30 -13.37
N ASN A 99 16.76 -3.49 -14.66
CA ASN A 99 18.12 -3.24 -15.18
C ASN A 99 18.47 -1.76 -15.19
N ASP A 100 17.50 -0.88 -15.47
CA ASP A 100 17.74 0.56 -15.47
C ASP A 100 17.77 1.12 -14.04
N ALA A 101 16.93 0.56 -13.15
CA ALA A 101 17.02 0.81 -11.72
C ALA A 101 18.41 0.48 -11.16
N LEU A 102 18.96 -0.69 -11.50
CA LEU A 102 20.29 -1.12 -11.08
C LEU A 102 21.35 -0.11 -11.53
N LYS A 103 21.37 0.25 -12.82
CA LYS A 103 22.32 1.24 -13.36
C LYS A 103 22.24 2.58 -12.64
N ALA A 104 21.03 3.04 -12.32
CA ALA A 104 20.85 4.31 -11.62
C ALA A 104 21.39 4.26 -10.19
N PHE A 105 21.14 3.19 -9.44
CA PHE A 105 21.69 3.03 -8.08
C PHE A 105 23.21 2.81 -8.09
N GLU A 106 23.75 2.06 -9.04
CA GLU A 106 25.21 1.93 -9.23
C GLU A 106 25.84 3.28 -9.57
N LYS A 107 25.18 4.09 -10.40
CA LYS A 107 25.63 5.44 -10.73
C LYS A 107 25.62 6.38 -9.52
N MET A 108 24.65 6.25 -8.62
CA MET A 108 24.64 6.98 -7.33
C MET A 108 25.89 6.69 -6.50
N LEU A 109 26.38 5.45 -6.49
CA LEU A 109 27.60 5.05 -5.75
C LEU A 109 28.90 5.65 -6.31
N THR A 110 28.86 6.28 -7.50
CA THR A 110 30.03 6.98 -8.06
C THR A 110 30.27 8.38 -7.46
N TYR A 111 29.36 8.86 -6.62
CA TYR A 111 29.47 10.12 -5.90
C TYR A 111 30.11 9.94 -4.52
N ASP A 112 30.59 11.04 -3.93
CA ASP A 112 30.99 11.07 -2.52
C ASP A 112 29.74 11.05 -1.63
N LEU A 113 29.47 9.90 -1.02
CA LEU A 113 28.27 9.63 -0.25
C LEU A 113 28.59 9.54 1.24
N THR A 114 27.64 10.00 2.06
CA THR A 114 27.66 9.65 3.49
C THR A 114 27.46 8.14 3.65
N PRO A 115 27.95 7.53 4.76
CA PRO A 115 27.73 6.11 5.03
C PRO A 115 26.25 5.70 4.95
N GLU A 116 25.36 6.58 5.44
CA GLU A 116 23.91 6.42 5.34
C GLU A 116 23.43 6.30 3.88
N LYS A 117 23.88 7.20 2.98
CA LYS A 117 23.47 7.18 1.57
C LYS A 117 24.06 6.00 0.81
N SER A 118 25.30 5.60 1.11
CA SER A 118 25.92 4.40 0.54
C SER A 118 25.14 3.15 0.95
N PHE A 119 24.78 3.03 2.23
CA PHE A 119 23.96 1.93 2.73
C PHE A 119 22.60 1.88 2.02
N LEU A 120 21.93 3.03 1.87
CA LEU A 120 20.66 3.11 1.17
C LEU A 120 20.77 2.67 -0.30
N ALA A 121 21.79 3.11 -1.02
CA ALA A 121 22.01 2.74 -2.43
C ALA A 121 22.24 1.23 -2.59
N LEU A 122 23.11 0.65 -1.75
CA LEU A 122 23.38 -0.79 -1.73
C LEU A 122 22.14 -1.60 -1.33
N LEU A 123 21.36 -1.13 -0.35
CA LEU A 123 20.10 -1.75 0.04
C LEU A 123 19.10 -1.74 -1.12
N SER A 124 19.05 -0.66 -1.91
CA SER A 124 18.23 -0.59 -3.12
C SER A 124 18.70 -1.55 -4.21
N ILE A 125 20.01 -1.70 -4.41
CA ILE A 125 20.59 -2.70 -5.32
C ILE A 125 20.20 -4.12 -4.89
N ALA A 126 20.32 -4.43 -3.59
CA ALA A 126 19.92 -5.72 -3.03
C ALA A 126 18.43 -6.02 -3.26
N ASN A 127 17.55 -5.01 -3.10
CA ASN A 127 16.13 -5.13 -3.43
C ASN A 127 15.90 -5.40 -4.93
N VAL A 128 16.65 -4.75 -5.83
CA VAL A 128 16.57 -5.02 -7.28
C VAL A 128 16.92 -6.48 -7.57
N HIS A 129 18.01 -7.01 -7.00
CA HIS A 129 18.37 -8.41 -7.17
C HIS A 129 17.31 -9.37 -6.59
N TYR A 130 16.75 -9.04 -5.43
CA TYR A 130 15.63 -9.78 -4.84
C TYR A 130 14.42 -9.82 -5.79
N SER A 131 14.00 -8.67 -6.35
CA SER A 131 12.87 -8.62 -7.29
C SER A 131 13.12 -9.39 -8.58
N LYS A 132 14.38 -9.49 -9.02
CA LYS A 132 14.80 -10.33 -10.15
C LYS A 132 14.91 -11.82 -9.80
N GLN A 133 14.69 -12.19 -8.53
CA GLN A 133 14.89 -13.54 -7.99
C GLN A 133 16.35 -14.03 -8.10
N ASN A 134 17.31 -13.09 -8.17
CA ASN A 134 18.74 -13.38 -8.11
C ASN A 134 19.16 -13.53 -6.63
N TRP A 135 18.73 -14.62 -6.00
CA TRP A 135 18.85 -14.82 -4.55
C TRP A 135 20.30 -14.71 -4.04
N ASP A 136 21.26 -15.31 -4.75
CA ASP A 136 22.66 -15.32 -4.33
C ASP A 136 23.25 -13.90 -4.27
N GLN A 137 22.97 -13.07 -5.28
CA GLN A 137 23.44 -11.69 -5.31
C GLN A 137 22.73 -10.84 -4.24
N ALA A 138 21.41 -11.01 -4.09
CA ALA A 138 20.65 -10.30 -3.07
C ALA A 138 21.15 -10.64 -1.65
N LEU A 139 21.46 -11.92 -1.39
CA LEU A 139 21.98 -12.40 -0.12
C LEU A 139 23.39 -11.84 0.15
N ALA A 140 24.28 -11.88 -0.84
CA ALA A 140 25.63 -11.33 -0.72
C ALA A 140 25.62 -9.85 -0.31
N TYR A 141 24.79 -9.02 -0.95
CA TYR A 141 24.62 -7.62 -0.56
C TYR A 141 24.01 -7.48 0.84
N ALA A 142 23.04 -8.32 1.21
CA ALA A 142 22.42 -8.26 2.53
C ALA A 142 23.41 -8.64 3.65
N GLU A 143 24.31 -9.59 3.40
CA GLU A 143 25.39 -9.99 4.31
C GLU A 143 26.45 -8.89 4.44
N GLU A 144 26.85 -8.27 3.33
CA GLU A 144 27.75 -7.11 3.33
C GLU A 144 27.15 -5.97 4.17
N LEU A 145 25.91 -5.57 3.89
CA LEU A 145 25.22 -4.50 4.62
C LEU A 145 25.04 -4.83 6.11
N SER A 146 24.90 -6.10 6.47
CA SER A 146 24.75 -6.51 7.87
C SER A 146 25.98 -6.16 8.72
N GLN A 147 27.16 -5.99 8.12
CA GLN A 147 28.39 -5.58 8.81
C GLN A 147 28.40 -4.09 9.19
N PHE A 148 27.59 -3.27 8.52
CA PHE A 148 27.56 -1.82 8.68
C PHE A 148 26.26 -1.30 9.32
N LYS A 149 25.35 -2.20 9.70
CA LYS A 149 23.98 -1.86 10.13
C LYS A 149 23.96 -0.96 11.39
N ASP A 150 24.92 -1.10 12.29
CA ASP A 150 24.93 -0.35 13.55
C ASP A 150 25.27 1.14 13.36
N GLY A 151 25.81 1.51 12.18
CA GLY A 151 26.16 2.89 11.83
C GLY A 151 25.06 3.65 11.08
N VAL A 152 23.88 3.06 10.88
CA VAL A 152 22.79 3.67 10.11
C VAL A 152 21.49 3.78 10.90
N PRO A 153 20.55 4.66 10.50
CA PRO A 153 19.26 4.80 11.15
C PRO A 153 18.51 3.47 11.29
N ILE A 154 17.79 3.31 12.39
CA ILE A 154 17.13 2.05 12.75
C ILE A 154 16.10 1.59 11.69
N GLU A 155 15.49 2.51 10.93
CA GLU A 155 14.62 2.16 9.81
C GLU A 155 15.33 1.39 8.69
N TYR A 156 16.62 1.66 8.45
CA TYR A 156 17.40 0.98 7.43
C TYR A 156 17.84 -0.39 7.91
N GLN A 157 18.12 -0.52 9.21
CA GLN A 157 18.36 -1.81 9.84
C GLN A 157 17.13 -2.73 9.73
N MET A 158 15.94 -2.22 10.04
CA MET A 158 14.70 -2.99 9.89
C MET A 158 14.38 -3.31 8.42
N SER A 159 14.64 -2.38 7.51
CA SER A 159 14.47 -2.61 6.07
C SER A 159 15.41 -3.71 5.55
N LEU A 160 16.67 -3.71 5.99
CA LEU A 160 17.63 -4.77 5.69
C LEU A 160 17.20 -6.12 6.28
N GLU A 161 16.75 -6.16 7.54
CA GLU A 161 16.30 -7.40 8.17
C GLU A 161 15.08 -7.99 7.48
N LEU A 162 14.12 -7.15 7.05
CA LEU A 162 12.99 -7.58 6.22
C LEU A 162 13.45 -8.12 4.87
N LEU A 163 14.38 -7.44 4.19
CA LEU A 163 14.91 -7.92 2.91
C LEU A 163 15.60 -9.28 3.08
N ASN A 164 16.43 -9.43 4.11
CA ASN A 164 17.12 -10.68 4.41
C ASN A 164 16.11 -11.81 4.68
N ALA A 165 15.08 -11.55 5.49
CA ALA A 165 14.00 -12.49 5.71
C ALA A 165 13.26 -12.88 4.40
N ASN A 166 12.97 -11.91 3.55
CA ASN A 166 12.35 -12.12 2.24
C ASN A 166 13.22 -13.00 1.33
N ILE A 167 14.54 -12.78 1.31
CA ILE A 167 15.49 -13.59 0.53
C ILE A 167 15.50 -15.04 1.04
N LEU A 168 15.68 -15.24 2.35
CA LEU A 168 15.75 -16.57 2.97
C LEU A 168 14.46 -17.37 2.78
N THR A 169 13.31 -16.72 2.92
CA THR A 169 12.02 -17.36 2.63
C THR A 169 11.83 -17.62 1.14
N GLY A 170 12.36 -16.76 0.26
CA GLY A 170 12.41 -16.94 -1.18
C GLY A 170 13.14 -18.23 -1.59
N MET A 171 14.29 -18.50 -0.98
CA MET A 171 15.16 -19.66 -1.25
C MET A 171 14.59 -21.02 -0.78
N ASN A 172 13.50 -21.05 -0.02
CA ASN A 172 12.85 -22.23 0.59
C ASN A 172 13.70 -23.01 1.61
N SER A 173 15.00 -23.19 1.38
CA SER A 173 15.91 -23.93 2.27
C SER A 173 16.09 -23.28 3.65
N SER A 174 15.73 -22.01 3.80
CA SER A 174 15.95 -21.22 5.02
C SER A 174 14.67 -20.57 5.55
N LEU A 175 13.51 -21.21 5.35
CA LEU A 175 12.20 -20.65 5.70
C LEU A 175 12.10 -20.26 7.18
N LYS A 176 12.53 -21.14 8.10
CA LYS A 176 12.50 -20.90 9.55
C LYS A 176 13.37 -19.72 9.96
N LEU A 177 14.58 -19.61 9.40
CA LEU A 177 15.46 -18.47 9.68
C LEU A 177 14.86 -17.15 9.16
N GLY A 178 14.15 -17.20 8.03
CA GLY A 178 13.37 -16.06 7.54
C GLY A 178 12.23 -15.67 8.50
N GLN A 179 11.51 -16.66 9.04
CA GLN A 179 10.46 -16.45 10.04
C GLN A 179 10.98 -15.75 11.31
N GLU A 180 12.08 -16.26 11.88
CA GLU A 180 12.74 -15.65 13.06
C GLU A 180 13.13 -14.19 12.80
N LYS A 181 13.59 -13.86 11.58
CA LYS A 181 13.91 -12.47 11.22
C LYS A 181 12.66 -11.59 11.14
N TYR A 182 11.53 -12.09 10.61
CA TYR A 182 10.28 -11.32 10.64
C TYR A 182 9.80 -11.05 12.07
N GLU A 183 9.90 -12.04 12.97
CA GLU A 183 9.56 -11.90 14.39
C GLU A 183 10.45 -10.86 15.10
N ASN A 184 11.75 -10.85 14.77
CA ASN A 184 12.68 -9.85 15.28
C ASN A 184 12.31 -8.44 14.82
N VAL A 185 11.98 -8.25 13.54
CA VAL A 185 11.50 -6.94 13.03
C VAL A 185 10.19 -6.55 13.70
N PHE A 186 9.25 -7.48 13.84
CA PHE A 186 7.97 -7.23 14.53
C PHE A 186 8.19 -6.70 15.95
N THR A 187 9.05 -7.39 16.72
CA THR A 187 9.35 -7.02 18.10
C THR A 187 10.02 -5.65 18.19
N LYS A 188 11.03 -5.40 17.36
CA LYS A 188 11.73 -4.09 17.31
C LYS A 188 10.78 -2.96 16.92
N ALA A 189 9.99 -3.15 15.87
CA ALA A 189 9.03 -2.16 15.39
C ALA A 189 7.95 -1.87 16.44
N SER A 190 7.44 -2.90 17.12
CA SER A 190 6.45 -2.74 18.19
C SER A 190 7.01 -1.94 19.36
N ASN A 191 8.26 -2.17 19.75
CA ASN A 191 8.93 -1.39 20.80
C ASN A 191 9.15 0.08 20.42
N GLN A 192 9.32 0.38 19.13
CA GLN A 192 9.39 1.75 18.60
C GLN A 192 8.00 2.37 18.38
N GLY A 193 6.93 1.59 18.54
CA GLY A 193 5.58 2.01 18.18
C GLY A 193 5.39 2.18 16.66
N TRP A 194 6.24 1.60 15.81
CA TRP A 194 6.18 1.77 14.35
C TRP A 194 5.26 0.72 13.71
N THR A 195 3.99 1.09 13.54
CA THR A 195 2.96 0.22 12.96
C THR A 195 3.33 -0.29 11.56
N PHE A 196 3.99 0.53 10.74
CA PHE A 196 4.41 0.17 9.39
C PHE A 196 5.22 -1.13 9.35
N PHE A 197 6.36 -1.15 10.05
CA PHE A 197 7.25 -2.30 10.06
C PHE A 197 6.62 -3.50 10.78
N ALA A 198 5.86 -3.26 11.86
CA ALA A 198 5.22 -4.32 12.61
C ALA A 198 4.16 -5.08 11.78
N LEU A 199 3.25 -4.37 11.09
CA LEU A 199 2.24 -5.05 10.27
C LEU A 199 2.86 -5.64 9.01
N ARG A 200 3.88 -5.01 8.44
CA ARG A 200 4.59 -5.56 7.26
C ARG A 200 5.32 -6.86 7.59
N SER A 201 5.98 -6.95 8.76
CA SER A 201 6.65 -8.19 9.18
C SER A 201 5.65 -9.30 9.49
N LEU A 202 4.52 -8.99 10.15
CA LEU A 202 3.44 -9.95 10.35
C LEU A 202 2.85 -10.47 9.03
N TYR A 203 2.70 -9.60 8.03
CA TYR A 203 2.24 -10.02 6.70
C TYR A 203 3.22 -11.00 6.05
N TYR A 204 4.52 -10.68 6.03
CA TYR A 204 5.48 -11.60 5.43
C TYR A 204 5.65 -12.90 6.23
N LEU A 205 5.52 -12.85 7.56
CA LEU A 205 5.50 -14.02 8.42
C LEU A 205 4.30 -14.92 8.10
N SER A 206 3.09 -14.35 8.01
CA SER A 206 1.89 -15.09 7.62
C SER A 206 1.99 -15.69 6.22
N LYS A 207 2.49 -14.95 5.24
CA LYS A 207 2.80 -15.46 3.90
C LYS A 207 3.79 -16.63 3.94
N SER A 208 4.79 -16.57 4.81
CA SER A 208 5.75 -17.67 4.97
C SER A 208 5.08 -18.94 5.52
N TYR A 209 4.09 -18.82 6.42
CA TYR A 209 3.30 -19.95 6.90
C TYR A 209 2.41 -20.55 5.82
N VAL A 210 1.79 -19.72 4.96
CA VAL A 210 1.09 -20.22 3.76
C VAL A 210 2.04 -21.06 2.90
N LYS A 211 3.25 -20.55 2.66
CA LYS A 211 4.30 -21.26 1.89
C LYS A 211 4.75 -22.56 2.58
N ALA A 212 4.80 -22.58 3.91
CA ALA A 212 5.13 -23.75 4.72
C ALA A 212 3.99 -24.79 4.80
N GLN A 213 2.81 -24.48 4.26
CA GLN A 213 1.57 -25.25 4.45
C GLN A 213 1.11 -25.30 5.93
N GLU A 214 1.53 -24.33 6.73
CA GLU A 214 1.11 -24.14 8.13
C GLU A 214 -0.15 -23.26 8.17
N VAL A 215 -1.25 -23.80 7.63
CA VAL A 215 -2.48 -23.03 7.33
C VAL A 215 -3.13 -22.41 8.56
N ASP A 216 -3.14 -23.10 9.71
CA ASP A 216 -3.76 -22.60 10.93
C ASP A 216 -3.00 -21.40 11.51
N GLN A 217 -1.67 -21.45 11.52
CA GLN A 217 -0.80 -20.33 11.90
C GLN A 217 -1.01 -19.14 10.97
N ALA A 218 -0.98 -19.39 9.65
CA ALA A 218 -1.21 -18.36 8.63
C ALA A 218 -2.55 -17.67 8.85
N LYS A 219 -3.62 -18.45 9.02
CA LYS A 219 -4.98 -17.96 9.25
C LYS A 219 -5.10 -17.14 10.52
N GLY A 220 -4.48 -17.58 11.63
CA GLY A 220 -4.44 -16.82 12.88
C GLY A 220 -3.83 -15.44 12.70
N MET A 221 -2.67 -15.38 12.03
CA MET A 221 -1.95 -14.12 11.80
C MET A 221 -2.65 -13.19 10.81
N LEU A 222 -3.18 -13.73 9.70
CA LEU A 222 -3.92 -12.93 8.72
C LEU A 222 -5.19 -12.33 9.34
N LYS A 223 -5.86 -13.03 10.26
CA LYS A 223 -6.98 -12.47 11.03
C LYS A 223 -6.55 -11.31 11.92
N VAL A 224 -5.45 -11.46 12.65
CA VAL A 224 -4.90 -10.37 13.47
C VAL A 224 -4.57 -9.16 12.59
N LEU A 225 -3.97 -9.37 11.41
CA LEU A 225 -3.72 -8.30 10.44
C LEU A 225 -5.02 -7.65 9.98
N ASP A 226 -6.01 -8.40 9.49
CA ASP A 226 -7.29 -7.88 9.01
C ASP A 226 -8.02 -7.04 10.09
N MET A 227 -7.91 -7.44 11.37
CA MET A 227 -8.49 -6.67 12.49
C MET A 227 -7.78 -5.34 12.75
N ASN A 228 -6.48 -5.24 12.46
CA ASN A 228 -5.66 -4.06 12.75
C ASN A 228 -5.48 -3.13 11.53
N LEU A 229 -5.76 -3.62 10.32
CA LEU A 229 -5.66 -2.82 9.10
C LEU A 229 -6.81 -1.82 9.00
N LYS A 230 -6.46 -0.53 8.92
CA LYS A 230 -7.38 0.50 8.44
C LYS A 230 -7.44 0.41 6.92
N ALA A 231 -8.39 -0.36 6.38
CA ALA A 231 -8.35 -0.80 4.97
C ALA A 231 -8.21 0.34 3.94
N LEU A 232 -8.75 1.53 4.22
CA LEU A 232 -8.58 2.70 3.35
C LEU A 232 -7.24 3.40 3.46
N ASP A 233 -6.59 3.34 4.63
CA ASP A 233 -5.26 3.89 4.86
C ASP A 233 -4.16 2.87 4.55
N TRP A 234 -4.49 1.60 4.27
CA TRP A 234 -3.52 0.53 4.01
C TRP A 234 -3.91 -0.29 2.78
N ARG A 235 -4.32 0.40 1.71
CA ARG A 235 -4.95 -0.28 0.58
C ARG A 235 -4.06 -1.36 -0.02
N PHE A 236 -2.77 -1.08 -0.15
CA PHE A 236 -1.86 -2.06 -0.70
C PHE A 236 -1.72 -3.28 0.23
N LEU A 237 -1.42 -3.10 1.51
CA LEU A 237 -1.25 -4.22 2.44
C LEU A 237 -2.56 -5.02 2.63
N SER A 238 -3.70 -4.35 2.71
CA SER A 238 -5.00 -5.02 2.72
C SER A 238 -5.21 -5.85 1.45
N SER A 239 -4.84 -5.37 0.26
CA SER A 239 -4.94 -6.18 -0.96
C SER A 239 -4.08 -7.45 -0.91
N LEU A 240 -2.89 -7.35 -0.30
CA LEU A 240 -1.98 -8.49 -0.13
C LEU A 240 -2.52 -9.50 0.87
N VAL A 241 -3.02 -9.07 2.03
CA VAL A 241 -3.65 -9.95 3.03
C VAL A 241 -4.83 -10.72 2.43
N ASN A 242 -5.64 -10.05 1.63
CA ASN A 242 -6.77 -10.70 0.97
C ASN A 242 -6.35 -11.73 -0.06
N HIS A 243 -5.28 -11.46 -0.82
CA HIS A 243 -4.71 -12.47 -1.72
C HIS A 243 -4.25 -13.72 -0.97
N GLU A 244 -3.62 -13.56 0.19
CA GLU A 244 -3.21 -14.73 1.01
C GLU A 244 -4.42 -15.45 1.62
N PHE A 245 -5.49 -14.74 1.99
CA PHE A 245 -6.75 -15.37 2.41
C PHE A 245 -7.37 -16.23 1.31
N GLU A 246 -7.40 -15.74 0.07
CA GLU A 246 -7.88 -16.53 -1.09
C GLU A 246 -7.03 -17.79 -1.29
N ALA A 247 -5.70 -17.69 -1.14
CA ALA A 247 -4.78 -18.81 -1.31
C ALA A 247 -5.02 -19.96 -0.30
N ILE A 248 -5.61 -19.67 0.86
CA ILE A 248 -5.97 -20.65 1.90
C ILE A 248 -7.48 -20.89 2.02
N GLU A 249 -8.26 -20.49 1.00
CA GLU A 249 -9.71 -20.62 0.96
C GLU A 249 -10.44 -19.99 2.17
N PHE A 250 -9.86 -18.95 2.74
CA PHE A 250 -10.43 -18.20 3.86
C PHE A 250 -11.11 -16.93 3.36
N LYS A 251 -12.24 -16.55 3.96
CA LYS A 251 -12.95 -15.30 3.65
C LYS A 251 -12.68 -14.27 4.73
N ALA A 252 -12.25 -13.07 4.32
CA ALA A 252 -12.09 -11.93 5.22
C ALA A 252 -13.37 -11.63 6.00
N THR A 253 -13.22 -11.14 7.22
CA THR A 253 -14.33 -11.01 8.19
C THR A 253 -14.91 -9.60 8.27
N GLN A 254 -14.66 -8.75 7.28
CA GLN A 254 -15.10 -7.35 7.32
C GLN A 254 -16.63 -7.27 7.35
N SER A 255 -17.18 -6.74 8.44
CA SER A 255 -18.60 -6.42 8.48
C SER A 255 -18.90 -5.20 7.63
N VAL A 256 -20.03 -5.24 6.94
CA VAL A 256 -20.58 -4.07 6.25
C VAL A 256 -21.85 -3.65 6.96
N GLN A 257 -22.00 -2.35 7.20
CA GLN A 257 -23.20 -1.74 7.75
C GLN A 257 -23.63 -0.56 6.86
N LEU A 258 -24.93 -0.30 6.81
CA LEU A 258 -25.50 0.77 6.00
C LEU A 258 -26.18 1.82 6.90
N ASP A 259 -25.71 3.07 6.85
CA ASP A 259 -26.40 4.20 7.48
C ASP A 259 -27.25 4.92 6.42
N ARG A 260 -28.55 4.63 6.47
CA ARG A 260 -29.55 5.24 5.58
C ARG A 260 -29.80 6.71 5.85
N GLY A 261 -29.60 7.17 7.10
CA GLY A 261 -29.79 8.57 7.46
C GLY A 261 -28.68 9.46 6.91
N CYS A 262 -27.44 8.97 6.99
CA CYS A 262 -26.26 9.68 6.50
C CYS A 262 -25.98 9.44 5.00
N GLY A 263 -26.56 8.39 4.42
CA GLY A 263 -26.28 7.97 3.05
C GLY A 263 -24.87 7.43 2.93
N SER A 264 -24.43 6.64 3.91
CA SER A 264 -23.06 6.14 4.03
C SER A 264 -22.99 4.64 4.29
N VAL A 265 -21.83 4.08 3.98
CA VAL A 265 -21.50 2.67 4.18
C VAL A 265 -20.37 2.61 5.19
N VAL A 266 -20.54 1.83 6.25
CA VAL A 266 -19.53 1.61 7.29
C VAL A 266 -18.96 0.22 7.10
N ILE A 267 -17.63 0.12 6.91
CA ILE A 267 -16.95 -1.13 6.59
C ILE A 267 -15.84 -1.38 7.60
N GLY A 268 -15.77 -2.60 8.14
CA GLY A 268 -14.73 -3.06 9.06
C GLY A 268 -15.27 -3.39 10.45
N ASN A 269 -14.42 -3.98 11.30
CA ASN A 269 -14.82 -4.44 12.63
C ASN A 269 -14.28 -3.56 13.77
N ALA A 270 -12.95 -3.50 13.94
CA ALA A 270 -12.34 -2.81 15.07
C ALA A 270 -12.14 -1.30 14.82
N ASN A 271 -11.75 -0.94 13.59
CA ASN A 271 -11.60 0.45 13.14
C ASN A 271 -12.43 0.64 11.87
N PRO A 272 -13.77 0.69 11.99
CA PRO A 272 -14.63 0.83 10.83
C PRO A 272 -14.36 2.17 10.14
N TYR A 273 -14.38 2.16 8.81
CA TYR A 273 -14.30 3.39 8.02
C TYR A 273 -15.65 3.67 7.37
N GLU A 274 -16.00 4.94 7.30
CA GLU A 274 -17.25 5.41 6.71
C GLU A 274 -16.99 5.96 5.30
N VAL A 275 -17.73 5.44 4.32
CA VAL A 275 -17.77 5.96 2.96
C VAL A 275 -19.08 6.69 2.76
N SER A 276 -19.03 8.03 2.78
CA SER A 276 -20.19 8.85 2.45
C SER A 276 -20.51 8.79 0.96
N LEU A 277 -21.69 8.30 0.61
CA LEU A 277 -22.23 8.27 -0.75
C LEU A 277 -23.32 9.32 -0.98
N LYS A 278 -23.52 10.25 -0.03
CA LYS A 278 -24.56 11.29 -0.09
C LYS A 278 -24.54 12.14 -1.36
N ARG A 279 -23.35 12.38 -1.91
CA ARG A 279 -23.16 13.13 -3.18
C ARG A 279 -23.48 12.30 -4.44
N TRP A 280 -23.72 11.00 -4.30
CA TRP A 280 -23.98 10.07 -5.40
C TRP A 280 -25.22 9.20 -5.12
N PRO A 281 -26.44 9.74 -5.21
CA PRO A 281 -27.67 9.03 -4.83
C PRO A 281 -27.88 7.71 -5.58
N GLN A 282 -27.47 7.61 -6.85
CA GLN A 282 -27.56 6.35 -7.60
C GLN A 282 -26.59 5.29 -7.09
N LEU A 283 -25.39 5.67 -6.63
CA LEU A 283 -24.45 4.72 -6.01
C LEU A 283 -25.00 4.23 -4.67
N PHE A 284 -25.58 5.13 -3.87
CA PHE A 284 -26.17 4.74 -2.59
C PHE A 284 -27.36 3.79 -2.76
N LYS A 285 -28.29 4.07 -3.68
CA LYS A 285 -29.40 3.15 -4.02
C LYS A 285 -28.91 1.79 -4.49
N LEU A 286 -27.83 1.76 -5.28
CA LEU A 286 -27.23 0.50 -5.73
C LEU A 286 -26.69 -0.30 -4.54
N VAL A 287 -25.93 0.34 -3.63
CA VAL A 287 -25.42 -0.33 -2.42
C VAL A 287 -26.56 -0.87 -1.57
N GLU A 288 -27.58 -0.05 -1.30
CA GLU A 288 -28.73 -0.43 -0.48
C GLU A 288 -29.41 -1.69 -1.03
N LEU A 289 -29.64 -1.73 -2.36
CA LEU A 289 -30.20 -2.90 -3.02
C LEU A 289 -29.33 -4.15 -2.85
N LEU A 290 -28.01 -4.03 -3.02
CA LEU A 290 -27.10 -5.16 -2.89
C LEU A 290 -26.98 -5.64 -1.42
N PHE A 291 -27.00 -4.70 -0.47
CA PHE A 291 -26.96 -4.96 0.97
C PHE A 291 -28.20 -5.73 1.44
N ASP A 292 -29.40 -5.27 1.07
CA ASP A 292 -30.66 -5.85 1.54
C ASP A 292 -30.91 -7.26 0.99
N LYS A 293 -30.39 -7.59 -0.19
CA LYS A 293 -30.63 -8.89 -0.81
C LYS A 293 -29.74 -10.00 -0.30
N LYS A 294 -28.57 -9.69 0.28
CA LYS A 294 -27.58 -10.66 0.82
C LYS A 294 -27.14 -11.76 -0.16
N ASP A 295 -27.53 -11.66 -1.43
CA ASP A 295 -27.27 -12.60 -2.51
C ASP A 295 -27.16 -11.84 -3.86
N PHE A 296 -26.80 -12.54 -4.93
CA PHE A 296 -26.65 -11.96 -6.26
C PHE A 296 -27.96 -11.32 -6.76
N VAL A 297 -27.86 -10.05 -7.11
CA VAL A 297 -28.93 -9.25 -7.72
C VAL A 297 -28.68 -9.17 -9.21
N SER A 298 -29.60 -9.70 -10.00
CA SER A 298 -29.50 -9.68 -11.47
C SER A 298 -29.51 -8.26 -12.03
N LYS A 299 -28.86 -8.05 -13.19
CA LYS A 299 -28.84 -6.74 -13.86
C LYS A 299 -30.23 -6.17 -14.15
N ASN A 300 -31.20 -7.03 -14.50
CA ASN A 300 -32.59 -6.62 -14.69
C ASN A 300 -33.17 -6.00 -13.41
N LYS A 301 -32.98 -6.68 -12.26
CA LYS A 301 -33.47 -6.20 -10.97
C LYS A 301 -32.76 -4.93 -10.50
N ILE A 302 -31.46 -4.81 -10.79
CA ILE A 302 -30.70 -3.57 -10.58
C ILE A 302 -31.30 -2.44 -11.42
N ALA A 303 -31.53 -2.67 -12.72
CA ALA A 303 -32.07 -1.66 -13.61
C ALA A 303 -33.48 -1.20 -13.20
N SER A 304 -34.38 -2.13 -12.88
CA SER A 304 -35.73 -1.79 -12.42
C SER A 304 -35.75 -1.04 -11.09
N HIS A 305 -34.73 -1.23 -10.23
CA HIS A 305 -34.61 -0.49 -8.98
C HIS A 305 -34.04 0.91 -9.18
N LEU A 306 -33.01 1.05 -10.02
CA LEU A 306 -32.35 2.34 -10.26
C LEU A 306 -33.13 3.25 -11.22
N TRP A 307 -33.86 2.67 -12.17
CA TRP A 307 -34.61 3.35 -13.22
C TRP A 307 -36.00 2.71 -13.38
N PRO A 308 -36.91 2.88 -12.41
CA PRO A 308 -38.21 2.19 -12.39
C PRO A 308 -39.10 2.51 -13.59
N ASP A 309 -38.95 3.69 -14.19
CA ASP A 309 -39.74 4.14 -15.35
C ASP A 309 -39.21 3.60 -16.69
N GLN A 310 -38.14 2.79 -16.68
CA GLN A 310 -37.49 2.28 -17.89
C GLN A 310 -37.65 0.75 -17.98
N LYS A 311 -38.06 0.26 -19.16
CA LYS A 311 -37.99 -1.17 -19.46
C LYS A 311 -36.51 -1.57 -19.58
N TYR A 312 -36.12 -2.64 -18.89
CA TYR A 312 -34.76 -3.16 -18.99
C TYR A 312 -34.41 -3.58 -20.43
N LEU A 313 -33.32 -2.99 -20.93
CA LEU A 313 -32.72 -3.24 -22.23
C LEU A 313 -31.22 -3.47 -22.03
N PRO A 314 -30.68 -4.68 -22.23
CA PRO A 314 -29.28 -4.99 -21.95
C PRO A 314 -28.28 -4.03 -22.60
N LYS A 315 -28.51 -3.67 -23.88
CA LYS A 315 -27.63 -2.73 -24.63
C LYS A 315 -27.56 -1.33 -24.01
N THR A 316 -28.57 -0.92 -23.26
CA THR A 316 -28.66 0.41 -22.64
C THR A 316 -28.25 0.38 -21.18
N HIS A 317 -28.65 -0.66 -20.45
CA HIS A 317 -28.55 -0.71 -18.99
C HIS A 317 -27.26 -1.38 -18.51
N ASP A 318 -26.78 -2.43 -19.19
CA ASP A 318 -25.57 -3.14 -18.76
C ASP A 318 -24.34 -2.22 -18.69
N PRO A 319 -24.07 -1.34 -19.68
CA PRO A 319 -22.94 -0.41 -19.59
C PRO A 319 -23.08 0.58 -18.43
N ARG A 320 -24.31 1.05 -18.14
CA ARG A 320 -24.58 1.97 -17.04
C ARG A 320 -24.40 1.30 -15.68
N ILE A 321 -24.87 0.06 -15.54
CA ILE A 321 -24.65 -0.76 -14.33
C ILE A 321 -23.16 -1.00 -14.14
N TYR A 322 -22.43 -1.33 -15.21
CA TYR A 322 -20.99 -1.54 -15.15
C TYR A 322 -20.24 -0.29 -14.68
N ASP A 323 -20.54 0.89 -15.24
CA ASP A 323 -19.97 2.17 -14.81
C ASP A 323 -20.28 2.49 -13.34
N LEU A 324 -21.53 2.28 -12.90
CA LEU A 324 -21.91 2.45 -11.49
C LEU A 324 -21.15 1.49 -10.57
N ILE A 325 -21.02 0.22 -10.95
CA ILE A 325 -20.26 -0.78 -10.18
C ILE A 325 -18.77 -0.40 -10.13
N ALA A 326 -18.17 0.04 -11.24
CA ALA A 326 -16.77 0.46 -11.29
C ALA A 326 -16.53 1.67 -10.37
N ARG A 327 -17.41 2.67 -10.40
CA ARG A 327 -17.37 3.84 -9.50
C ARG A 327 -17.55 3.43 -8.04
N LEU A 328 -18.47 2.50 -7.78
CA LEU A 328 -18.73 2.01 -6.44
C LEU A 328 -17.54 1.23 -5.87
N LYS A 329 -16.93 0.34 -6.68
CA LYS A 329 -15.69 -0.36 -6.32
C LYS A 329 -14.57 0.62 -5.99
N LYS A 330 -14.38 1.68 -6.78
CA LYS A 330 -13.38 2.73 -6.48
C LYS A 330 -13.61 3.42 -5.12
N LYS A 331 -14.84 3.41 -4.60
CA LYS A 331 -15.21 4.01 -3.31
C LYS A 331 -15.13 3.05 -2.15
N LEU A 332 -15.58 1.81 -2.33
CA LEU A 332 -15.70 0.82 -1.25
C LEU A 332 -14.54 -0.18 -1.20
N GLU A 333 -13.95 -0.52 -2.34
CA GLU A 333 -12.92 -1.55 -2.43
C GLU A 333 -11.53 -0.96 -2.20
N VAL A 334 -10.68 -1.82 -1.67
CA VAL A 334 -9.27 -1.59 -1.39
C VAL A 334 -8.45 -1.62 -2.69
N SER A 335 -8.82 -2.48 -3.64
CA SER A 335 -8.18 -2.62 -4.96
C SER A 335 -9.23 -2.85 -6.05
N THR A 336 -8.92 -2.50 -7.29
CA THR A 336 -9.74 -2.84 -8.47
C THR A 336 -9.58 -4.30 -8.88
N ASP A 337 -8.42 -4.90 -8.57
CA ASP A 337 -8.04 -6.23 -9.07
C ASP A 337 -8.62 -7.35 -8.20
N VAL A 338 -8.86 -7.06 -6.92
CA VAL A 338 -9.46 -7.98 -5.95
C VAL A 338 -10.74 -7.33 -5.44
N SER A 339 -11.89 -7.93 -5.78
CA SER A 339 -13.20 -7.43 -5.34
C SER A 339 -13.69 -8.26 -4.16
N LEU A 340 -13.71 -7.65 -2.98
CA LEU A 340 -14.03 -8.33 -1.73
C LEU A 340 -15.48 -8.06 -1.34
N LEU A 341 -15.91 -6.82 -1.54
CA LEU A 341 -17.24 -6.37 -1.17
C LEU A 341 -18.20 -6.60 -2.35
N ILE A 342 -17.81 -6.31 -3.58
CA ILE A 342 -18.71 -6.33 -4.74
C ILE A 342 -18.35 -7.47 -5.68
N LEU A 343 -19.00 -8.61 -5.46
CA LEU A 343 -18.80 -9.83 -6.22
C LEU A 343 -19.65 -9.81 -7.50
N ALA A 344 -19.07 -10.23 -8.63
CA ALA A 344 -19.78 -10.44 -9.88
C ALA A 344 -20.03 -11.94 -10.08
N GLY A 345 -21.24 -12.31 -10.50
CA GLY A 345 -21.64 -13.71 -10.62
C GLY A 345 -23.12 -13.84 -10.97
N ASN A 346 -23.53 -14.98 -11.51
CA ASN A 346 -24.94 -15.30 -11.85
C ASN A 346 -25.64 -14.20 -12.69
N GLY A 347 -24.91 -13.53 -13.58
CA GLY A 347 -25.46 -12.44 -14.40
C GLY A 347 -25.82 -11.18 -13.61
N GLY A 348 -25.22 -10.97 -12.44
CA GLY A 348 -25.52 -9.88 -11.53
C GLY A 348 -24.36 -9.56 -10.59
N TYR A 349 -24.70 -8.90 -9.47
CA TYR A 349 -23.74 -8.45 -8.47
C TYR A 349 -24.25 -8.75 -7.06
N LYS A 350 -23.33 -8.97 -6.12
CA LYS A 350 -23.62 -9.17 -4.70
C LYS A 350 -22.73 -8.25 -3.87
N LEU A 351 -23.26 -7.71 -2.78
CA LEU A 351 -22.44 -7.15 -1.70
C LEU A 351 -22.12 -8.26 -0.70
N SER A 352 -20.85 -8.54 -0.47
CA SER A 352 -20.37 -9.42 0.61
C SER A 352 -20.48 -8.63 1.91
N VAL A 353 -21.34 -9.09 2.81
CA VAL A 353 -21.70 -8.44 4.08
C VAL A 353 -21.24 -9.30 5.24
#